data_AF-A0A6J4YDM6-F1
#
_entry.id   AF-A0A6J4YDM6-F1
#
_cell.length_a   1.000
_cell.length_b   1.000
_cell.length_c   1.000
_cell.angle_alpha   90.00
_cell.angle_beta   90.00
_cell.angle_gamma   90.00
#
_symmetry.space_group_name_H-M   'P 1'
#
loop_
_entity.id
_entity.type
_entity.pdbx_description
1 polymer ?
#
loop_
_entity_poly.entity_id
_entity_poly.type
_entity_poly.pdbx_seq_one_letter_code
_entity_poly.pdbx_strand_id
1 'polypeptide(L)'
;MYFEAIFNPADKKEYNTEAAGFVGKRLPIQEGWIIDEGPHKGLQCYYAPNTTIGKIPVSDLQELKSIPFARWQQLYSSIDSENK
;
A
#
# COMPACT_ATOMS: atom_id res chain seq x y z
N MET A 1 -9.20 4.82 -8.02
CA MET A 1 -9.30 5.96 -7.05
C MET A 1 -8.03 6.11 -6.21
N TYR A 2 -7.91 7.21 -5.43
CA TYR A 2 -6.78 7.50 -4.52
C TYR A 2 -7.15 7.26 -3.06
N PHE A 3 -6.24 6.66 -2.31
CA PHE A 3 -6.44 6.31 -0.91
C PHE A 3 -5.20 6.58 -0.06
N GLU A 4 -5.41 6.71 1.24
CA GLU A 4 -4.38 6.52 2.26
C GLU A 4 -4.71 5.28 3.07
N ALA A 5 -3.68 4.54 3.49
CA ALA A 5 -3.82 3.41 4.40
C ALA A 5 -2.52 3.19 5.16
N ILE A 6 -2.58 2.50 6.29
CA ILE A 6 -1.40 2.01 7.01
C ILE A 6 -1.06 0.63 6.46
N PHE A 7 0.18 0.43 6.01
CA PHE A 7 0.65 -0.88 5.58
C PHE A 7 1.01 -1.72 6.81
N ASN A 8 0.25 -2.79 7.06
CA ASN A 8 0.46 -3.67 8.19
C ASN A 8 0.14 -5.12 7.81
N PRO A 9 1.04 -5.79 7.06
CA PRO A 9 0.80 -7.13 6.58
C PRO A 9 0.79 -8.16 7.71
N ALA A 10 -0.11 -9.13 7.60
CA ALA A 10 -0.20 -10.22 8.58
C ALA A 10 1.03 -11.14 8.54
N ASP A 11 1.53 -11.43 7.33
CA ASP A 11 2.80 -12.14 7.13
C ASP A 11 3.81 -11.27 6.35
N LYS A 12 4.86 -10.84 7.04
CA LYS A 12 5.93 -10.03 6.45
C LYS A 12 6.78 -10.80 5.44
N LYS A 13 6.73 -12.13 5.43
CA LYS A 13 7.52 -12.98 4.51
C LYS A 13 6.98 -12.97 3.08
N GLU A 14 5.73 -12.53 2.89
CA GLU A 14 5.13 -12.39 1.55
C GLU A 14 5.68 -11.19 0.77
N TYR A 15 6.43 -10.31 1.45
CA TYR A 15 7.03 -9.12 0.87
C TYR A 15 8.55 -9.17 0.89
N ASN A 16 9.18 -8.37 0.02
CA ASN A 16 10.63 -8.23 0.03
C ASN A 16 11.12 -7.52 1.30
N THR A 17 12.42 -7.63 1.59
CA THR A 17 13.03 -7.06 2.79
C THR A 17 12.85 -5.54 2.90
N GLU A 18 12.75 -4.84 1.77
CA GLU A 18 12.55 -3.39 1.72
C GLU A 18 11.14 -2.97 2.15
N ALA A 19 10.12 -3.79 1.89
CA ALA A 19 8.75 -3.56 2.34
C ALA A 19 8.65 -3.45 3.87
N ALA A 20 9.56 -4.10 4.61
CA ALA A 20 9.61 -4.02 6.07
C ALA A 20 9.79 -2.57 6.57
N GLY A 21 10.47 -1.71 5.80
CA GLY A 21 10.66 -0.29 6.12
C GLY A 21 9.37 0.55 6.07
N PHE A 22 8.30 0.01 5.48
CA PHE A 22 7.00 0.67 5.37
C PHE A 22 5.96 0.13 6.35
N VAL A 23 6.26 -0.92 7.12
CA VAL A 23 5.32 -1.50 8.07
C VAL A 23 4.98 -0.47 9.16
N GLY A 24 3.68 -0.24 9.37
CA GLY A 24 3.16 0.77 10.29
C GLY A 24 3.18 2.19 9.73
N LYS A 25 3.75 2.43 8.54
CA LYS A 25 3.73 3.74 7.88
C LYS A 25 2.41 3.93 7.13
N ARG A 26 1.96 5.19 7.08
CA ARG A 26 0.82 5.60 6.24
C ARG A 26 1.31 5.82 4.80
N LEU A 27 0.73 5.09 3.87
CA LEU A 27 1.09 5.10 2.45
C LEU A 27 -0.02 5.72 1.60
N PRO A 28 0.34 6.51 0.58
CA PRO A 28 -0.55 6.81 -0.54
C PRO A 28 -0.66 5.55 -1.40
N ILE A 29 -1.87 5.07 -1.61
CA ILE A 29 -2.12 3.89 -2.43
C ILE A 29 -3.19 4.18 -3.48
N GLN A 30 -3.19 3.38 -4.53
CA GLN A 30 -4.16 3.43 -5.61
C GLN A 30 -4.91 2.11 -5.69
N GLU A 31 -6.16 2.22 -6.12
CA GLU A 31 -7.00 1.06 -6.40
C GLU A 31 -6.38 0.17 -7.46
N GLY A 32 -6.25 -1.12 -7.13
CA GLY A 32 -5.87 -2.16 -8.07
C GLY A 32 -7.09 -2.95 -8.55
N TRP A 33 -6.91 -4.27 -8.65
CA TRP A 33 -7.91 -5.23 -9.12
C TRP A 33 -8.23 -6.27 -8.05
N ILE A 34 -9.22 -7.13 -8.30
CA ILE A 34 -9.46 -8.31 -7.46
C ILE A 34 -8.37 -9.35 -7.74
N ILE A 35 -7.81 -9.94 -6.69
CA ILE A 35 -6.78 -10.98 -6.82
C ILE A 35 -7.43 -12.28 -7.32
N ASP A 36 -6.93 -12.84 -8.42
CA ASP A 36 -7.54 -14.02 -9.05
C ASP A 36 -7.00 -15.37 -8.55
N GLU A 37 -5.84 -15.36 -7.87
CA GLU A 37 -5.07 -16.56 -7.50
C GLU A 37 -4.35 -16.40 -6.15
N GLY A 38 -3.98 -17.52 -5.53
CA GLY A 38 -3.23 -17.54 -4.26
C GLY A 38 -4.08 -17.37 -3.00
N PRO A 39 -3.44 -17.19 -1.82
CA PRO A 39 -4.13 -17.16 -0.52
C PRO A 39 -5.06 -15.95 -0.35
N HIS A 40 -4.82 -14.87 -1.09
CA HIS A 40 -5.61 -13.64 -1.07
C HIS A 40 -6.65 -13.56 -2.19
N LYS A 41 -6.94 -14.69 -2.87
CA LYS A 41 -7.90 -14.73 -3.97
C LYS A 41 -9.28 -14.18 -3.56
N GLY A 42 -9.86 -13.35 -4.42
CA GLY A 42 -11.14 -12.68 -4.21
C GLY A 42 -11.06 -11.38 -3.42
N LEU A 43 -9.88 -11.01 -2.89
CA LEU A 43 -9.68 -9.75 -2.20
C LEU A 43 -9.33 -8.63 -3.19
N GLN A 44 -9.82 -7.42 -2.90
CA GLN A 44 -9.36 -6.21 -3.58
C GLN A 44 -7.89 -5.96 -3.26
N CYS A 45 -7.07 -5.72 -4.29
CA CYS A 45 -5.70 -5.27 -4.11
C CYS A 45 -5.53 -3.78 -4.40
N TYR A 46 -4.44 -3.25 -3.86
CA TYR A 46 -3.99 -1.88 -3.99
C TYR A 46 -2.51 -1.86 -4.36
N TYR A 47 -2.05 -0.71 -4.85
CA TYR A 47 -0.66 -0.48 -5.17
C TYR A 47 -0.15 0.79 -4.48
N ALA A 48 1.04 0.71 -3.89
CA ALA A 48 1.74 1.85 -3.31
C ALA A 48 2.86 2.31 -4.26
N PRO A 49 2.67 3.40 -5.04
CA PRO A 49 3.69 3.88 -5.94
C PRO A 49 4.91 4.42 -5.20
N ASN A 50 6.07 4.41 -5.88
CA ASN A 50 7.40 4.71 -5.31
C ASN A 50 7.80 3.80 -4.14
N THR A 51 7.19 2.62 -4.03
CA THR A 51 7.62 1.58 -3.11
C THR A 51 7.93 0.29 -3.87
N THR A 52 8.75 -0.56 -3.28
CA THR A 52 9.03 -1.91 -3.79
C THR A 52 8.06 -2.95 -3.25
N ILE A 53 7.00 -2.55 -2.52
CA ILE A 53 6.02 -3.45 -1.88
C ILE A 53 5.23 -4.23 -2.92
N GLY A 54 4.91 -3.63 -4.08
CA GLY A 54 4.14 -4.27 -5.12
C GLY A 54 2.64 -4.28 -4.84
N LYS A 55 1.99 -5.44 -5.02
CA LYS A 55 0.54 -5.60 -4.79
C LYS A 55 0.27 -5.81 -3.31
N ILE A 56 -0.69 -5.07 -2.77
CA ILE A 56 -1.09 -5.15 -1.37
C ILE A 56 -2.56 -5.58 -1.29
N PRO A 57 -2.90 -6.77 -0.78
CA PRO A 57 -4.27 -7.15 -0.54
C PRO A 57 -4.89 -6.26 0.55
N VAL A 58 -6.20 -6.03 0.47
CA VAL A 58 -6.91 -5.20 1.46
C VAL A 58 -6.75 -5.67 2.90
N SER A 59 -6.52 -6.97 3.12
CA SER A 59 -6.28 -7.57 4.45
C SER A 59 -5.00 -7.07 5.12
N ASP A 60 -4.02 -6.59 4.34
CA ASP A 60 -2.74 -6.07 4.82
C ASP A 60 -2.75 -4.53 5.01
N LEU A 61 -3.93 -3.92 4.85
CA LEU A 61 -4.14 -2.49 5.00
C LEU A 61 -5.03 -2.19 6.20
N GLN A 62 -4.64 -1.17 6.96
CA GLN A 62 -5.43 -0.63 8.05
C GLN A 62 -5.81 0.83 7.77
N GLU A 63 -6.92 1.29 8.35
CA GLU A 63 -7.42 2.67 8.19
C GLU A 63 -7.56 3.12 6.73
N LEU A 64 -7.92 2.19 5.83
CA LEU A 64 -8.11 2.49 4.42
C LEU A 64 -9.16 3.59 4.24
N LYS A 65 -8.74 4.71 3.64
CA LYS A 65 -9.59 5.88 3.45
C LYS A 65 -9.38 6.49 2.08
N SER A 66 -10.50 6.79 1.40
CA SER A 66 -10.46 7.55 0.14
C SER A 66 -10.08 9.00 0.40
N ILE A 67 -9.18 9.53 -0.41
CA ILE A 67 -8.67 10.90 -0.29
C ILE A 67 -8.66 11.64 -1.63
N PRO A 68 -8.75 12.98 -1.63
CA PRO A 68 -8.54 13.77 -2.83
C PRO A 68 -7.12 13.62 -3.37
N PHE A 69 -6.96 13.75 -4.68
CA PHE A 69 -5.66 13.66 -5.36
C PHE A 69 -4.60 14.60 -4.74
N ALA A 70 -4.98 15.84 -4.37
CA ALA A 70 -4.06 16.79 -3.76
C ALA A 70 -3.40 16.26 -2.46
N ARG A 71 -4.18 15.61 -1.59
CA ARG A 71 -3.67 14.99 -0.35
C ARG A 71 -2.80 13.77 -0.67
N TRP A 72 -3.20 13.00 -1.67
CA TRP A 72 -2.46 11.83 -2.11
C TRP A 72 -1.07 12.23 -2.63
N GLN A 73 -1.00 13.31 -3.41
CA GLN A 73 0.23 13.84 -3.96
C GLN A 73 1.19 14.35 -2.86
N GLN A 74 0.64 14.97 -1.80
CA GLN A 74 1.43 15.37 -0.62
C GLN A 74 2.08 14.17 0.07
N LEU A 75 1.30 13.11 0.34
CA LEU A 75 1.83 11.88 0.94
C LEU A 75 2.89 11.22 0.07
N TYR A 76 2.66 11.21 -1.25
CA TYR A 76 3.59 10.66 -2.23
C TYR A 76 4.94 11.38 -2.22
N SER A 77 4.93 12.72 -2.22
CA SER A 77 6.16 13.53 -2.16
C SER A 77 6.91 13.39 -0.83
N SER A 78 6.20 13.21 0.29
CA SER A 78 6.82 12.98 1.59
C SER A 78 7.61 11.67 1.63
N ILE A 79 7.06 10.59 1.07
CA ILE A 79 7.74 9.28 1.04
C ILE A 79 8.96 9.30 0.13
N ASP A 80 8.88 9.98 -1.02
CA ASP A 80 10.02 10.14 -1.94
C ASP A 80 11.21 10.85 -1.26
N SER A 81 10.90 11.81 -0.39
CA SER A 81 11.92 12.57 0.34
C SER A 81 12.58 11.78 1.48
N GLU A 82 11.89 10.79 2.06
CA GLU A 82 12.45 9.89 3.09
C GLU A 82 13.36 8.79 2.50
N ASN A 83 13.21 8.46 1.22
CA ASN A 83 13.94 7.40 0.55
C ASN A 83 15.21 7.90 -0.21
N LYS A 84 15.51 9.20 -0.16
CA LYS A 84 16.75 9.81 -0.70
C LYS A 84 17.84 9.88 0.36
#